data_AF-A0A2W5FWY3-F1
#
_entry.id   AF-A0A2W5FWY3-F1
#
_cell.length_a   1.000
_cell.length_b   1.000
_cell.length_c   1.000
_cell.angle_alpha   90.00
_cell.angle_beta   90.00
_cell.angle_gamma   90.00
#
_symmetry.space_group_name_H-M   'P 1'
#
loop_
_entity.id
_entity.type
_entity.pdbx_description
1 polymer ?
#
loop_
_entity_poly.entity_id
_entity_poly.type
_entity_poly.pdbx_seq_one_letter_code
_entity_poly.pdbx_strand_id
1 'polypeptide(L)'
;IADDIRDHYDFNGIQFLGIWTEDRVLTKPEMMRAAVPSGQSIYNWATDEFALIRNNDFRKYREKKRLQVAKAKIRKQPIINIEETEALLRKKTDFDTNSYLSYMGRMLEQDNQSRFFEGFESLKSDADQYCLNHYSSDFAGYLRSKAGSSLYEKYNTMLTMISIEKYSPFSSKEKLQDIFREIEGVYKQL
;
A
#
# COMPACT_ATOMS: atom_id res chain seq x y z
N ILE A 1 -26.57 -8.24 6.19
CA ILE A 1 -26.37 -9.72 6.11
C ILE A 1 -25.63 -10.12 4.82
N ALA A 2 -25.79 -9.41 3.69
CA ALA A 2 -25.04 -9.71 2.46
C ALA A 2 -23.56 -9.28 2.47
N ASP A 3 -23.14 -8.40 3.39
CA ASP A 3 -21.74 -7.92 3.46
C ASP A 3 -20.80 -8.79 4.32
N ASP A 4 -21.33 -9.72 5.12
CA ASP A 4 -20.53 -10.47 6.11
C ASP A 4 -19.99 -11.83 5.59
N ILE A 5 -20.50 -12.28 4.44
CA ILE A 5 -20.11 -13.55 3.81
C ILE A 5 -18.80 -13.40 3.03
N ARG A 6 -18.39 -12.15 2.74
CA ARG A 6 -17.29 -11.87 1.81
C ARG A 6 -15.90 -11.99 2.46
N ASP A 7 -15.82 -11.77 3.77
CA ASP A 7 -14.55 -11.72 4.51
C ASP A 7 -14.21 -13.05 5.21
N HIS A 8 -15.17 -13.99 5.27
CA HIS A 8 -14.99 -15.28 5.95
C HIS A 8 -14.85 -16.50 5.01
N TYR A 9 -14.89 -16.30 3.69
CA TYR A 9 -14.84 -17.40 2.70
C TYR A 9 -13.74 -17.20 1.65
N ASP A 10 -12.78 -18.13 1.62
CA ASP A 10 -11.73 -18.21 0.58
C ASP A 10 -12.30 -18.84 -0.70
N PHE A 11 -12.66 -18.03 -1.69
CA PHE A 11 -13.31 -18.48 -2.93
C PHE A 11 -12.38 -19.20 -3.94
N ASN A 12 -11.20 -19.68 -3.54
CA ASN A 12 -10.24 -20.33 -4.43
C ASN A 12 -10.28 -21.88 -4.45
N GLY A 13 -11.24 -22.53 -3.79
CA GLY A 13 -11.41 -24.00 -3.77
C GLY A 13 -12.71 -24.53 -4.42
N ILE A 14 -12.83 -25.87 -4.54
CA ILE A 14 -14.12 -26.53 -4.86
C ILE A 14 -15.03 -26.32 -3.66
N GLN A 15 -16.07 -25.50 -3.82
CA GLN A 15 -16.99 -25.15 -2.75
C GLN A 15 -18.41 -25.55 -3.12
N PHE A 16 -19.03 -26.32 -2.23
CA PHE A 16 -20.45 -26.60 -2.26
C PHE A 16 -21.20 -25.38 -1.71
N LEU A 17 -21.92 -24.66 -2.57
CA LEU A 17 -22.66 -23.45 -2.19
C LEU A 17 -24.11 -23.70 -1.75
N GLY A 18 -24.62 -24.93 -1.88
CA GLY A 18 -25.98 -25.31 -1.49
C GLY A 18 -26.74 -26.07 -2.60
N ILE A 19 -27.90 -26.62 -2.25
CA ILE A 19 -28.87 -27.18 -3.21
C ILE A 19 -29.88 -26.08 -3.55
N TRP A 20 -30.13 -25.87 -4.84
CA TRP A 20 -31.07 -24.86 -5.34
C TRP A 20 -32.31 -25.54 -5.88
N THR A 21 -33.49 -24.96 -5.60
CA THR A 21 -34.73 -25.21 -6.34
C THR A 21 -34.90 -24.14 -7.43
N GLU A 22 -35.96 -24.21 -8.25
CA GLU A 22 -36.24 -23.22 -9.31
C GLU A 22 -36.17 -21.77 -8.81
N ASP A 23 -36.69 -21.53 -7.59
CA ASP A 23 -36.86 -20.17 -7.07
C ASP A 23 -35.84 -19.72 -6.01
N ARG A 24 -35.08 -20.63 -5.35
CA ARG A 24 -34.24 -20.27 -4.20
C ARG A 24 -33.22 -21.33 -3.76
N VAL A 25 -32.23 -20.90 -2.97
CA VAL A 25 -31.32 -21.80 -2.23
C VAL A 25 -32.04 -22.42 -1.05
N LEU A 26 -31.88 -23.73 -0.83
CA LEU A 26 -32.31 -24.37 0.40
C LEU A 26 -31.52 -23.85 1.60
N THR A 27 -32.24 -23.55 2.68
CA THR A 27 -31.65 -23.16 3.96
C THR A 27 -30.99 -24.37 4.65
N LYS A 28 -30.04 -24.11 5.56
CA LYS A 28 -29.32 -25.16 6.31
C LYS A 28 -30.26 -26.17 7.01
N PRO A 29 -31.39 -25.76 7.62
CA PRO A 29 -32.36 -26.71 8.19
C PRO A 29 -33.11 -27.55 7.14
N GLU A 30 -33.38 -27.00 5.96
CA GLU A 30 -34.04 -27.70 4.84
C GLU A 30 -33.08 -28.73 4.22
N MET A 31 -31.81 -28.37 4.05
CA MET A 31 -30.75 -29.30 3.64
C MET A 31 -30.58 -30.46 4.62
N MET A 32 -30.56 -30.18 5.93
CA MET A 32 -30.41 -31.23 6.94
C MET A 32 -31.59 -32.21 6.92
N ARG A 33 -32.82 -31.70 6.73
CA ARG A 33 -34.02 -32.54 6.55
C ARG A 33 -33.94 -33.42 5.30
N ALA A 34 -33.44 -32.88 4.19
CA ALA A 34 -33.23 -33.62 2.95
C ALA A 34 -32.13 -34.70 3.05
N ALA A 35 -31.20 -34.56 4.00
CA ALA A 35 -30.13 -35.52 4.26
C ALA A 35 -30.49 -36.61 5.30
N VAL A 36 -31.64 -36.52 5.97
CA VAL A 36 -32.06 -37.54 6.94
C VAL A 36 -32.58 -38.77 6.19
N PRO A 37 -32.14 -40.00 6.51
CA PRO A 37 -32.62 -41.23 5.87
C PRO A 37 -34.11 -41.55 6.12
N SER A 38 -34.85 -40.71 6.85
CA SER A 38 -36.22 -40.94 7.34
C SER A 38 -37.30 -40.80 6.26
N GLY A 39 -36.99 -41.15 5.01
CA GLY A 39 -38.01 -41.42 3.98
C GLY A 39 -38.62 -40.22 3.26
N GLN A 40 -38.27 -38.97 3.60
CA GLN A 40 -38.54 -37.83 2.70
C GLN A 40 -37.40 -37.73 1.68
N SER A 41 -37.50 -38.61 0.70
CA SER A 41 -36.65 -38.62 -0.48
C SER A 41 -36.69 -37.26 -1.20
N ILE A 42 -35.51 -36.68 -1.49
CA ILE A 42 -35.34 -35.53 -2.39
C ILE A 42 -36.02 -35.73 -3.76
N TYR A 43 -36.31 -36.98 -4.14
CA TYR A 43 -37.05 -37.32 -5.35
C TYR A 43 -38.56 -37.00 -5.27
N ASN A 44 -39.15 -36.78 -4.09
CA ASN A 44 -40.55 -36.38 -3.96
C ASN A 44 -40.77 -34.86 -4.12
N TRP A 45 -39.70 -34.09 -4.30
CA TRP A 45 -39.74 -32.69 -4.73
C TRP A 45 -39.43 -32.56 -6.23
N ALA A 46 -39.26 -33.68 -6.93
CA ALA A 46 -38.81 -33.73 -8.32
C ALA A 46 -39.96 -33.56 -9.32
N THR A 47 -40.52 -32.35 -9.38
CA THR A 47 -40.89 -31.80 -10.70
C THR A 47 -39.83 -30.85 -11.24
N ASP A 48 -38.92 -30.36 -10.39
CA ASP A 48 -38.06 -29.24 -10.78
C ASP A 48 -36.58 -29.67 -10.84
N GLU A 49 -35.90 -29.25 -11.89
CA GLU A 49 -34.52 -29.61 -12.21
C GLU A 49 -33.55 -29.11 -11.11
N PHE A 50 -32.87 -30.03 -10.42
CA PHE A 50 -31.81 -29.66 -9.48
C PHE A 50 -30.49 -29.41 -10.22
N ALA A 51 -29.97 -28.19 -10.13
CA ALA A 51 -28.67 -27.83 -10.69
C ALA A 51 -27.60 -27.69 -9.58
N LEU A 52 -26.45 -28.35 -9.78
CA LEU A 52 -25.26 -28.15 -8.96
C LEU A 52 -24.56 -26.85 -9.38
N ILE A 53 -24.81 -25.76 -8.66
CA ILE A 53 -24.18 -24.46 -8.93
C ILE A 53 -22.78 -24.40 -8.30
N ARG A 54 -21.79 -24.06 -9.11
CA ARG A 54 -20.37 -23.93 -8.75
C ARG A 54 -19.92 -22.47 -8.85
N ASN A 55 -18.82 -22.14 -8.18
CA ASN A 55 -18.23 -20.80 -8.24
C ASN A 55 -17.85 -20.36 -9.68
N ASN A 56 -17.55 -21.32 -10.56
CA ASN A 56 -17.25 -21.04 -11.96
C ASN A 56 -18.45 -20.47 -12.73
N ASP A 57 -19.67 -20.77 -12.30
CA ASP A 57 -20.90 -20.32 -12.98
C ASP A 57 -21.09 -18.80 -12.86
N PHE A 58 -20.53 -18.19 -11.81
CA PHE A 58 -20.55 -16.74 -11.60
C PHE A 58 -19.41 -15.98 -12.29
N ARG A 59 -18.51 -16.67 -13.02
CA ARG A 59 -17.33 -16.05 -13.65
C ARG A 59 -17.73 -14.93 -14.63
N LYS A 60 -18.69 -15.20 -15.51
CA LYS A 60 -19.19 -14.24 -16.51
C LYS A 60 -19.88 -13.03 -15.86
N TYR A 61 -20.62 -13.25 -14.78
CA TYR A 61 -21.28 -12.17 -14.03
C TYR A 61 -20.26 -11.22 -13.38
N ARG A 62 -19.21 -11.78 -12.74
CA ARG A 62 -18.13 -10.99 -12.12
C ARG A 62 -17.38 -10.16 -13.14
N GLU A 63 -17.08 -10.73 -14.31
CA GLU A 63 -16.41 -10.05 -15.40
C GLU A 63 -17.27 -8.87 -15.92
N LYS A 64 -18.57 -9.11 -16.15
CA LYS A 64 -19.51 -8.06 -16.55
C LYS A 64 -19.62 -6.93 -15.53
N LYS A 65 -19.65 -7.24 -14.22
CA LYS A 65 -19.63 -6.24 -13.13
C LYS A 65 -18.33 -5.45 -13.10
N ARG A 66 -17.16 -6.10 -13.22
CA ARG A 66 -15.84 -5.43 -13.28
C ARG A 66 -15.75 -4.45 -14.45
N LEU A 67 -16.20 -4.87 -15.63
CA LEU A 67 -16.23 -4.01 -16.82
C LEU A 67 -17.17 -2.80 -16.66
N GLN A 68 -18.32 -2.97 -16.02
CA GLN A 68 -19.23 -1.86 -15.73
C GLN A 68 -18.64 -0.85 -14.73
N VAL A 69 -17.99 -1.33 -13.66
CA VAL A 69 -17.30 -0.46 -12.68
C VAL A 69 -16.15 0.29 -13.34
N ALA A 70 -15.36 -0.37 -14.20
CA ALA A 70 -14.28 0.27 -14.95
C ALA A 70 -14.79 1.37 -15.89
N LYS A 71 -15.86 1.09 -16.67
CA LYS A 71 -16.49 2.08 -17.56
C LYS A 71 -17.06 3.27 -16.80
N ALA A 72 -17.68 3.03 -15.64
CA ALA A 72 -18.18 4.11 -14.78
C ALA A 72 -17.05 4.96 -14.18
N LYS A 73 -15.89 4.36 -13.88
CA LYS A 73 -14.71 5.08 -13.37
C LYS A 73 -14.10 6.01 -14.43
N ILE A 74 -14.03 5.56 -15.69
CA ILE A 74 -13.53 6.37 -16.82
C ILE A 74 -14.45 7.57 -17.09
N ARG A 75 -15.78 7.37 -17.03
CA ARG A 75 -16.77 8.43 -17.29
C ARG A 75 -16.87 9.48 -16.16
N LYS A 76 -16.34 9.20 -14.97
CA LYS A 76 -16.36 10.10 -13.80
C LYS A 76 -15.10 10.93 -13.62
N GLN A 77 -14.07 10.75 -14.45
CA GLN A 77 -12.92 11.63 -14.40
C GLN A 77 -13.30 12.95 -15.10
N PRO A 78 -13.35 14.09 -14.38
CA PRO A 78 -13.59 15.37 -15.02
C PRO A 78 -12.46 15.66 -16.01
N ILE A 79 -12.79 16.24 -17.16
CA ILE A 79 -11.80 16.78 -18.09
C ILE A 79 -11.21 18.01 -17.39
N ILE A 80 -10.09 17.83 -16.69
CA ILE A 80 -9.36 18.89 -15.99
C ILE A 80 -8.44 19.60 -16.99
N ASN A 81 -8.36 20.93 -16.88
CA ASN A 81 -7.39 21.73 -17.63
C ASN A 81 -5.96 21.39 -17.15
N ILE A 82 -4.95 21.64 -17.99
CA ILE A 82 -3.54 21.37 -17.68
C ILE A 82 -3.14 22.10 -16.39
N GLU A 83 -3.59 23.34 -16.20
CA GLU A 83 -3.33 24.16 -15.01
C GLU A 83 -3.86 23.53 -13.71
N GLU A 84 -5.08 22.96 -13.74
CA GLU A 84 -5.67 22.28 -12.59
C GLU A 84 -4.95 20.94 -12.30
N THR A 85 -4.49 20.25 -13.36
CA THR A 85 -3.69 19.04 -13.24
C THR A 85 -2.31 19.34 -12.63
N GLU A 86 -1.66 20.44 -13.02
CA GLU A 86 -0.41 20.90 -12.40
C GLU A 86 -0.60 21.30 -10.94
N ALA A 87 -1.68 22.00 -10.59
CA ALA A 87 -1.97 22.37 -9.21
C ALA A 87 -2.26 21.13 -8.33
N LEU A 88 -2.97 20.13 -8.87
CA LEU A 88 -3.23 18.86 -8.18
C LEU A 88 -1.96 17.99 -8.04
N LEU A 89 -1.04 18.04 -9.01
CA LEU A 89 0.27 17.39 -8.91
C LEU A 89 1.19 18.12 -7.91
N ARG A 90 1.20 19.45 -7.90
CA ARG A 90 1.93 20.28 -6.90
C ARG A 90 1.45 20.06 -5.47
N LYS A 91 0.18 19.67 -5.28
CA LYS A 91 -0.38 19.35 -3.96
C LYS A 91 -0.07 17.91 -3.51
N LYS A 92 0.55 17.10 -4.37
CA LYS A 92 0.88 15.68 -4.12
C LYS A 92 2.38 15.43 -4.02
N THR A 93 3.20 16.46 -4.20
CA THR A 93 4.65 16.45 -3.98
C THR A 93 4.97 16.79 -2.53
N ASP A 94 4.27 16.19 -1.57
CA ASP A 94 4.76 16.22 -0.20
C ASP A 94 6.00 15.32 -0.16
N PHE A 95 7.12 15.88 0.30
CA PHE A 95 8.35 15.13 0.43
C PHE A 95 8.17 14.05 1.50
N ASP A 96 8.10 12.78 1.08
CA ASP A 96 7.85 11.67 1.99
C ASP A 96 9.15 11.18 2.64
N THR A 97 9.60 11.93 3.64
CA THR A 97 10.78 11.60 4.46
C THR A 97 10.71 10.17 5.00
N ASN A 98 9.52 9.69 5.40
CA ASN A 98 9.37 8.39 6.05
C ASN A 98 9.70 7.22 5.12
N SER A 99 9.43 7.36 3.83
CA SER A 99 9.78 6.33 2.83
C SER A 99 11.29 6.13 2.73
N TYR A 100 12.07 7.22 2.69
CA TYR A 100 13.54 7.15 2.67
C TYR A 100 14.08 6.57 3.98
N LEU A 101 13.60 7.04 5.13
CA LEU A 101 14.03 6.55 6.44
C LEU A 101 13.73 5.04 6.59
N SER A 102 12.56 4.59 6.16
CA SER A 102 12.18 3.17 6.20
C SER A 102 13.03 2.32 5.26
N TYR A 103 13.41 2.84 4.09
CA TYR A 103 14.34 2.16 3.19
C TYR A 103 15.72 2.02 3.83
N MET A 104 16.29 3.13 4.32
CA MET A 104 17.61 3.15 4.94
C MET A 104 17.68 2.29 6.20
N GLY A 105 16.64 2.30 7.04
CA GLY A 105 16.53 1.43 8.21
C GLY A 105 16.60 -0.06 7.85
N ARG A 106 15.90 -0.48 6.79
CA ARG A 106 16.00 -1.86 6.27
C ARG A 106 17.39 -2.19 5.76
N MET A 107 18.10 -1.23 5.15
CA MET A 107 19.48 -1.47 4.69
C MET A 107 20.44 -1.68 5.87
N LEU A 108 20.21 -1.01 7.01
CA LEU A 108 20.97 -1.24 8.25
C LEU A 108 20.70 -2.61 8.88
N GLU A 109 19.44 -3.08 8.82
CA GLU A 109 19.10 -4.43 9.28
C GLU A 109 19.80 -5.52 8.46
N GLN A 110 19.91 -5.29 7.15
CA GLN A 110 20.57 -6.19 6.19
C GLN A 110 22.09 -6.03 6.12
N ASP A 111 22.68 -5.18 6.96
CA ASP A 111 24.12 -4.84 6.95
C ASP A 111 24.63 -4.35 5.57
N ASN A 112 23.73 -3.75 4.78
CA ASN A 112 24.04 -3.27 3.44
C ASN A 112 24.39 -1.77 3.46
N GLN A 113 25.62 -1.49 3.85
CA GLN A 113 26.14 -0.13 3.99
C GLN A 113 26.15 0.67 2.66
N SER A 114 26.46 0.03 1.53
CA SER A 114 26.46 0.74 0.23
C SER A 114 25.08 1.30 -0.09
N ARG A 115 24.05 0.46 0.06
CA ARG A 115 22.67 0.86 -0.20
C ARG A 115 22.15 1.89 0.80
N PHE A 116 22.62 1.83 2.05
CA PHE A 116 22.33 2.85 3.04
C PHE A 116 22.79 4.24 2.56
N PHE A 117 24.03 4.37 2.09
CA PHE A 117 24.53 5.65 1.59
C PHE A 117 23.88 6.07 0.27
N GLU A 118 23.58 5.15 -0.64
CA GLU A 118 22.79 5.47 -1.84
C GLU A 118 21.41 6.05 -1.49
N GLY A 119 20.76 5.47 -0.48
CA GLY A 119 19.50 5.98 0.08
C GLY A 119 19.66 7.39 0.66
N PHE A 120 20.75 7.63 1.38
CA PHE A 120 21.05 8.97 1.91
C PHE A 120 21.28 10.01 0.82
N GLU A 121 22.09 9.71 -0.20
CA GLU A 121 22.35 10.65 -1.32
C GLU A 121 21.05 10.99 -2.06
N SER A 122 20.16 10.00 -2.22
CA SER A 122 18.85 10.19 -2.83
C SER A 122 17.97 11.10 -1.97
N LEU A 123 17.86 10.82 -0.66
CA LEU A 123 17.15 11.66 0.31
C LEU A 123 17.66 13.10 0.28
N LYS A 124 18.97 13.29 0.30
CA LYS A 124 19.60 14.62 0.28
C LYS A 124 19.30 15.37 -1.01
N SER A 125 19.50 14.73 -2.16
CA SER A 125 19.23 15.33 -3.48
C SER A 125 17.77 15.75 -3.60
N ASP A 126 16.85 14.87 -3.22
CA ASP A 126 15.42 15.13 -3.36
C ASP A 126 14.93 16.18 -2.36
N ALA A 127 15.51 16.23 -1.15
CA ALA A 127 15.22 17.29 -0.18
C ALA A 127 15.74 18.65 -0.65
N ASP A 128 16.94 18.70 -1.26
CA ASP A 128 17.48 19.91 -1.87
C ASP A 128 16.55 20.41 -2.99
N GLN A 129 16.09 19.52 -3.88
CA GLN A 129 15.13 19.87 -4.93
C GLN A 129 13.78 20.34 -4.38
N TYR A 130 13.26 19.66 -3.36
CA TYR A 130 12.02 20.05 -2.70
C TYR A 130 12.14 21.46 -2.12
N CYS A 131 13.23 21.74 -1.39
CA CYS A 131 13.44 23.07 -0.82
C CYS A 131 13.61 24.14 -1.89
N LEU A 132 14.30 23.85 -3.00
CA LEU A 132 14.47 24.81 -4.09
C LEU A 132 13.11 25.17 -4.70
N ASN A 133 12.24 24.18 -4.89
CA ASN A 133 10.93 24.38 -5.49
C ASN A 133 9.94 25.10 -4.55
N HIS A 134 10.00 24.85 -3.24
CA HIS A 134 9.02 25.37 -2.27
C HIS A 134 9.49 26.61 -1.49
N TYR A 135 10.80 26.75 -1.28
CA TYR A 135 11.40 27.80 -0.44
C TYR A 135 12.45 28.64 -1.17
N SER A 136 12.75 28.34 -2.44
CA SER A 136 13.79 29.04 -3.23
C SER A 136 15.18 29.01 -2.60
N SER A 137 15.47 27.99 -1.79
CA SER A 137 16.77 27.73 -1.19
C SER A 137 17.04 26.22 -1.20
N ASP A 138 18.30 25.81 -1.10
CA ASP A 138 18.63 24.41 -0.83
C ASP A 138 18.20 24.01 0.59
N PHE A 139 18.28 22.72 0.93
CA PHE A 139 17.88 22.24 2.24
C PHE A 139 18.72 22.87 3.36
N ALA A 140 20.02 23.06 3.10
CA ALA A 140 20.93 23.72 4.03
C ALA A 140 20.50 25.18 4.33
N GLY A 141 20.13 25.94 3.31
CA GLY A 141 19.58 27.29 3.43
C GLY A 141 18.20 27.33 4.10
N TYR A 142 17.36 26.33 3.85
CA TYR A 142 16.09 26.15 4.56
C TYR A 142 16.32 25.96 6.06
N LEU A 143 17.21 25.04 6.45
CA LEU A 143 17.55 24.80 7.86
C LEU A 143 18.07 26.07 8.54
N ARG A 144 18.96 26.81 7.86
CA ARG A 144 19.52 28.05 8.41
C ARG A 144 18.48 29.15 8.61
N SER A 145 17.52 29.27 7.70
CA SER A 145 16.52 30.36 7.70
C SER A 145 15.30 30.06 8.55
N LYS A 146 14.83 28.81 8.58
CA LYS A 146 13.59 28.40 9.26
C LYS A 146 13.83 27.65 10.56
N ALA A 147 14.85 26.81 10.61
CA ALA A 147 15.09 25.89 11.73
C ALA A 147 16.17 26.42 12.71
N GLY A 148 16.95 27.42 12.30
CA GLY A 148 17.94 28.12 13.11
C GLY A 148 19.36 27.55 13.01
N SER A 149 20.35 28.33 13.44
CA SER A 149 21.79 27.99 13.29
C SER A 149 22.19 26.66 13.90
N SER A 150 21.57 26.25 15.02
CA SER A 150 21.90 24.99 15.70
C SER A 150 21.55 23.75 14.85
N LEU A 151 20.44 23.78 14.11
CA LEU A 151 20.07 22.66 13.23
C LEU A 151 20.93 22.62 11.96
N TYR A 152 21.31 23.77 11.44
CA TYR A 152 22.27 23.88 10.34
C TYR A 152 23.65 23.31 10.72
N GLU A 153 24.13 23.61 11.93
CA GLU A 153 25.39 23.03 12.44
C GLU A 153 25.29 21.51 12.58
N LYS A 154 24.21 21.00 13.18
CA LYS A 154 23.95 19.55 13.28
C LYS A 154 23.95 18.87 11.91
N TYR A 155 23.32 19.49 10.91
CA TYR A 155 23.33 18.98 9.54
C TYR A 155 24.76 18.89 8.96
N ASN A 156 25.59 19.92 9.14
CA ASN A 156 26.98 19.89 8.67
C ASN A 156 27.83 18.84 9.41
N THR A 157 27.65 18.71 10.72
CA THR A 157 28.32 17.67 11.50
C THR A 157 27.90 16.28 11.03
N MET A 158 26.60 16.05 10.80
CA MET A 158 26.07 14.80 10.24
C MET A 158 26.67 14.49 8.87
N LEU A 159 26.74 15.46 7.95
CA LEU A 159 27.38 15.27 6.64
C LEU A 159 28.85 14.86 6.77
N THR A 160 29.54 15.42 7.75
CA THR A 160 30.94 15.08 8.05
C THR A 160 31.05 13.64 8.55
N MET A 161 30.19 13.22 9.48
CA MET A 161 30.15 11.84 9.99
C MET A 161 29.87 10.84 8.86
N ILE A 162 28.89 11.14 7.99
CA ILE A 162 28.53 10.32 6.83
C ILE A 162 29.73 10.17 5.89
N SER A 163 30.43 11.27 5.61
CA SER A 163 31.60 11.25 4.72
C SER A 163 32.73 10.40 5.31
N ILE A 164 33.03 10.56 6.61
CA ILE A 164 34.05 9.76 7.29
C ILE A 164 33.70 8.27 7.24
N GLU A 165 32.46 7.91 7.58
CA GLU A 165 32.05 6.50 7.63
C GLU A 165 31.94 5.88 6.22
N LYS A 166 31.50 6.64 5.21
CA LYS A 166 31.40 6.18 3.81
C LYS A 166 32.73 5.79 3.20
N TYR A 167 33.80 6.49 3.58
CA TYR A 167 35.16 6.22 3.10
C TYR A 167 36.02 5.49 4.14
N SER A 168 35.46 5.08 5.27
CA SER A 168 36.19 4.33 6.29
C SER A 168 36.45 2.90 5.81
N PRO A 169 37.70 2.40 5.92
CA PRO A 169 38.00 0.99 5.62
C PRO A 169 37.38 0.04 6.64
N PHE A 170 37.03 0.54 7.83
CA PHE A 170 36.37 -0.22 8.89
C PHE A 170 35.14 0.56 9.37
N SER A 171 33.97 0.13 8.91
CA SER A 171 32.68 0.67 9.34
C SER A 171 32.10 -0.20 10.44
N SER A 172 31.41 0.42 11.39
CA SER A 172 30.70 -0.31 12.45
C SER A 172 29.21 -0.08 12.37
N LYS A 173 28.43 -1.13 12.62
CA LYS A 173 26.96 -1.06 12.64
C LYS A 173 26.44 -0.02 13.64
N GLU A 174 27.09 0.12 14.78
CA GLU A 174 26.74 1.08 15.83
C GLU A 174 26.89 2.53 15.34
N LYS A 175 28.01 2.87 14.69
CA LYS A 175 28.20 4.19 14.07
C LYS A 175 27.17 4.48 12.97
N LEU A 176 26.85 3.49 12.13
CA LEU A 176 25.83 3.65 11.09
C LEU A 176 24.44 3.89 11.70
N GLN A 177 24.12 3.27 12.83
CA GLN A 177 22.88 3.53 13.57
C GLN A 177 22.85 4.94 14.17
N ASP A 178 23.96 5.43 14.71
CA ASP A 178 24.04 6.80 15.23
C ASP A 178 23.90 7.83 14.10
N ILE A 179 24.58 7.61 12.97
CA ILE A 179 24.41 8.42 11.75
C ILE A 179 22.94 8.42 11.31
N PHE A 180 22.27 7.26 11.33
CA PHE A 180 20.87 7.18 10.93
C PHE A 180 19.94 7.96 11.86
N ARG A 181 20.17 7.92 13.19
CA ARG A 181 19.40 8.73 14.15
C ARG A 181 19.57 10.22 13.91
N GLU A 182 20.79 10.67 13.59
CA GLU A 182 21.04 12.08 13.23
C GLU A 182 20.31 12.47 11.94
N ILE A 183 20.33 11.61 10.92
CA ILE A 183 19.57 11.80 9.67
C ILE A 183 18.07 11.94 9.97
N GLU A 184 17.50 11.04 10.78
CA GLU A 184 16.10 11.15 11.19
C GLU A 184 15.80 12.49 11.87
N GLY A 185 16.66 12.91 12.81
CA GLY A 185 16.47 14.14 13.57
C GLY A 185 16.47 15.39 12.70
N VAL A 186 17.35 15.45 11.70
CA VAL A 186 17.47 16.59 10.80
C VAL A 186 16.36 16.62 9.75
N TYR A 187 16.09 15.50 9.07
CA TYR A 187 15.13 15.48 7.95
C TYR A 187 13.66 15.45 8.37
N LYS A 188 13.34 15.14 9.64
CA LYS A 188 11.99 15.33 10.20
C LYS A 188 11.58 16.80 10.37
N GLN A 189 12.49 17.75 10.14
CA GLN A 189 12.20 19.20 10.16
C GLN A 189 11.69 19.74 8.82
N LEU A 190 11.69 18.90 7.79
CA LEU A 190 11.09 19.16 6.49
C LEU A 190 9.59 18.86 6.53
#